data_AF-A0A535JHT6-F1
#
_entry.id   AF-A0A535JHT6-F1
#
_cell.length_a   1.000
_cell.length_b   1.000
_cell.length_c   1.000
_cell.angle_alpha   90.00
_cell.angle_beta   90.00
_cell.angle_gamma   90.00
#
_symmetry.space_group_name_H-M   'P 1'
#
loop_
_entity.id
_entity.type
_entity.pdbx_description
1 polymer ?
#
loop_
_entity_poly.entity_id
_entity_poly.type
_entity_poly.pdbx_seq_one_letter_code
_entity_poly.pdbx_strand_id
1 'polypeptide(L)' 'MSATRCVICGAPLGDGAIRVRYEGQIYVFDAEKCKRIFQENPDRYLDATGGVLEEPR' A
#
# COMPACT_ATOMS: atom_id res chain seq x y z
N MET A 1 3.01 15.33 9.76
CA MET A 1 3.00 14.89 8.36
C MET A 1 3.18 13.37 8.34
N SER A 2 2.10 12.61 8.14
CA SER A 2 2.22 11.16 7.96
C SER A 2 2.87 10.91 6.61
N ALA A 3 4.16 10.53 6.61
CA ALA A 3 4.80 10.05 5.40
C ALA A 3 4.15 8.73 5.00
N THR A 4 3.63 8.66 3.77
CA THR A 4 3.08 7.41 3.23
C THR A 4 4.17 6.36 3.23
N ARG A 5 3.87 5.15 3.72
CA ARG A 5 4.82 4.03 3.81
C ARG A 5 4.36 2.88 2.92
N CYS A 6 5.32 2.11 2.42
CA CYS A 6 5.03 0.89 1.67
C CYS A 6 4.28 -0.11 2.56
N VAL A 7 3.18 -0.67 2.05
CA VAL A 7 2.35 -1.64 2.78
C VAL A 7 3.04 -2.99 3.02
N ILE A 8 4.11 -3.30 2.28
CA ILE A 8 4.84 -4.57 2.37
C ILE A 8 6.02 -4.48 3.34
N CYS A 9 6.84 -3.43 3.21
CA CYS A 9 8.10 -3.30 3.94
C CYS A 9 8.14 -2.14 4.94
N GLY A 10 7.14 -1.26 4.93
CA GLY A 10 7.09 -0.07 5.78
C GLY A 10 8.06 1.05 5.40
N ALA A 11 8.79 0.92 4.29
CA ALA A 11 9.74 1.94 3.83
C ALA A 11 9.02 3.25 3.48
N PRO A 12 9.64 4.42 3.73
CA PRO A 12 9.09 5.70 3.33
C PRO A 12 8.98 5.79 1.81
N LEU A 13 7.85 6.26 1.33
CA LEU A 13 7.58 6.44 -0.09
C LEU A 13 8.00 7.83 -0.54
N GLY A 14 8.66 7.90 -1.70
CA GLY A 14 8.98 9.15 -2.40
C GLY A 14 8.14 9.33 -3.67
N ASP A 15 8.49 10.31 -4.49
CA ASP A 15 7.74 10.67 -5.71
C ASP A 15 7.67 9.55 -6.76
N GLY A 16 8.59 8.58 -6.70
CA GLY A 16 8.62 7.40 -7.58
C GLY A 16 7.79 6.21 -7.10
N ALA A 17 6.92 6.40 -6.10
CA ALA A 17 6.15 5.31 -5.52
C ALA A 17 5.14 4.70 -6.50
N ILE A 18 5.03 3.37 -6.47
CA ILE A 18 4.14 2.62 -7.35
C ILE A 18 2.77 2.51 -6.69
N ARG A 19 1.73 3.01 -7.35
CA ARG A 19 0.34 2.98 -6.87
C ARG A 19 -0.43 1.94 -7.66
N VAL A 20 -1.10 1.02 -6.97
CA VAL A 20 -1.95 -0.02 -7.56
C VAL A 20 -3.32 0.08 -6.94
N ARG A 21 -4.37 0.07 -7.78
CA ARG A 21 -5.74 -0.03 -7.32
C ARG A 21 -6.16 -1.51 -7.29
N TYR A 22 -6.60 -1.98 -6.14
CA TYR A 22 -7.06 -3.36 -5.95
C TYR A 22 -8.27 -3.35 -5.01
N GLU A 23 -9.36 -4.04 -5.38
CA GLU A 23 -10.61 -4.10 -4.57
C GLU A 23 -11.17 -2.71 -4.17
N GLY A 24 -10.95 -1.68 -5.00
CA GLY A 24 -11.40 -0.30 -4.71
C GLY A 24 -10.46 0.51 -3.81
N GLN A 25 -9.45 -0.12 -3.19
CA GLN A 25 -8.44 0.54 -2.38
C GLN A 25 -7.17 0.85 -3.20
N ILE A 26 -6.47 1.93 -2.84
CA ILE A 26 -5.15 2.25 -3.41
C ILE A 26 -4.05 1.78 -2.47
N TYR A 27 -3.23 0.86 -2.98
CA TYR A 27 -2.01 0.39 -2.33
C TYR A 27 -0.79 1.06 -2.94
N VAL A 28 0.17 1.44 -2.10
CA VAL A 28 1.38 2.15 -2.54
C VAL A 28 2.62 1.39 -2.10
N PHE A 29 3.58 1.27 -3.01
CA PHE A 29 4.80 0.48 -2.87
C PHE A 29 6.04 1.30 -3.20
N ASP A 30 7.15 1.03 -2.51
CA ASP A 30 8.44 1.67 -2.73
C ASP A 30 9.15 1.12 -3.99
N ALA A 31 8.90 -0.15 -4.31
CA ALA A 31 9.60 -0.86 -5.36
C ALA A 31 8.74 -1.95 -6.02
N GLU A 32 9.10 -2.34 -7.25
CA GLU A 32 8.40 -3.41 -7.98
C GLU A 32 8.40 -4.74 -7.23
N LYS A 33 9.47 -5.05 -6.48
CA LYS A 33 9.54 -6.26 -5.65
C LYS A 33 8.36 -6.34 -4.67
N CYS A 34 7.99 -5.21 -4.05
CA CYS A 34 6.88 -5.15 -3.10
C CYS A 34 5.55 -5.30 -3.81
N LYS A 35 5.40 -4.70 -4.99
CA LYS A 35 4.24 -4.96 -5.86
C LYS A 35 4.11 -6.45 -6.21
N ARG A 36 5.21 -7.15 -6.57
CA ARG A 36 5.16 -8.58 -6.89
C ARG A 36 4.74 -9.42 -5.69
N ILE A 37 5.33 -9.17 -4.51
CA ILE A 37 4.94 -9.85 -3.27
C ILE A 37 3.44 -9.65 -2.97
N PHE A 38 2.94 -8.43 -3.17
CA PHE A 38 1.51 -8.15 -3.03
C PHE A 38 0.67 -8.92 -4.06
N GLN A 39 1.11 -9.00 -5.31
CA GLN A 39 0.38 -9.74 -6.36
C GLN A 39 0.41 -11.26 -6.16
N GLU A 40 1.45 -11.80 -5.51
CA GLU A 40 1.56 -13.22 -5.19
C GLU A 40 0.62 -13.64 -4.07
N ASN A 41 0.40 -12.80 -3.07
CA ASN A 41 -0.52 -13.05 -1.96
C ASN A 41 -1.17 -11.74 -1.46
N PRO A 42 -2.15 -11.18 -2.19
CA PRO A 42 -2.77 -9.91 -1.81
C PRO A 42 -3.55 -10.05 -0.51
N ASP A 43 -4.26 -11.17 -0.31
CA ASP A 43 -5.13 -11.45 0.84
C ASP A 43 -4.44 -11.22 2.18
N ARG A 44 -3.19 -11.66 2.31
CA ARG A 44 -2.36 -11.48 3.51
C ARG A 44 -2.14 -10.01 3.89
N TYR A 45 -2.24 -9.10 2.93
CA TYR A 45 -2.05 -7.67 3.12
C TYR A 45 -3.36 -6.88 3.12
N LEU A 46 -4.48 -7.48 2.67
CA LEU A 46 -5.83 -6.91 2.80
C LEU A 46 -6.21 -6.79 4.28
N ASP A 47 -5.88 -7.81 5.08
CA ASP A 47 -6.23 -7.87 6.51
C ASP A 47 -5.36 -6.93 7.37
N ALA A 48 -4.13 -6.68 6.95
CA ALA A 48 -3.14 -5.90 7.68
C ALA A 48 -3.27 -4.38 7.45
N THR A 49 -4.10 -3.94 6.50
CA THR A 49 -4.36 -2.52 6.19
C THR A 49 -5.70 -2.05 6.71
N GLY A 50 -6.04 -2.39 7.96
CA GLY A 50 -7.12 -1.77 8.73
C GLY A 50 -6.78 -0.33 9.15
N GLY A 51 -6.62 0.60 8.21
CA GLY A 51 -6.19 1.95 8.55
C GLY A 51 -6.21 2.96 7.41
N VAL A 52 -7.32 3.10 6.70
CA VAL A 52 -7.77 4.44 6.28
C VAL A 52 -9.28 4.48 6.44
N LEU A 53 -9.74 4.78 7.67
CA LEU A 53 -11.03 5.44 7.81
C LEU A 53 -10.81 6.81 7.17
N GLU A 54 -11.30 6.98 5.94
CA GLU A 54 -11.58 8.32 5.42
C GLU A 54 -12.53 8.97 6.43
N GLU A 55 -12.10 10.05 7.10
CA GLU A 55 -13.02 10.93 7.78
C GLU A 55 -14.01 11.45 6.72
N PRO A 56 -15.33 11.17 6.85
CA PRO A 56 -16.30 11.66 5.89
C PRO A 56 -16.59 13.14 6.16
N ARG A 57 -16.24 13.96 5.16
CA ARG A 57 -16.82 15.26 4.77
C ARG A 57 -16.63 16.47 5.68
#